data_AF-A0A7S2TQ75-F1
#
_entry.id   AF-A0A7S2TQ75-F1
#
_cell.length_a   1.000
_cell.length_b   1.000
_cell.length_c   1.000
_cell.angle_alpha   90.00
_cell.angle_beta   90.00
_cell.angle_gamma   90.00
#
_symmetry.space_group_name_H-M   'P 1'
#
loop_
_entity.id
_entity.type
_entity.pdbx_description
1 polymer ?
#
loop_
_entity_poly.entity_id
_entity_poly.type
_entity_poly.pdbx_seq_one_letter_code
_entity_poly.pdbx_strand_id
1 'polypeptide(L)'
;EAECFDLLVGADGINSAVRSICFDQTPPAPQGRAIFRAVVERTALEEGSGGHPSRTTILARNPQRLAAFMPLGPDRVYWAGTVHYSDEEALPQSGAEAKEMLLSEDYSMYPELQKAVKATNSENIFYNRLKALHFLDRWVKGKCVLMGDA
;
A
#
# COMPACT_ATOMS: atom_id res chain seq x y z
N GLU A 1 2.31 37.03 11.56
CA GLU A 1 1.86 37.81 10.39
C GLU A 1 1.25 36.85 9.38
N ALA A 2 0.32 37.30 8.55
CA ALA A 2 -0.22 36.45 7.49
C ALA A 2 0.75 36.49 6.30
N GLU A 3 1.20 35.33 5.84
CA GLU A 3 2.00 35.22 4.62
C GLU A 3 1.09 35.38 3.39
N CYS A 4 1.54 36.14 2.39
CA CYS A 4 0.81 36.41 1.16
C CYS A 4 1.57 35.82 -0.02
N PHE A 5 0.86 35.06 -0.87
CA PHE A 5 1.43 34.37 -2.02
C PHE A 5 0.54 34.57 -3.25
N ASP A 6 1.14 34.51 -4.43
CA ASP A 6 0.42 34.63 -5.70
C ASP A 6 -0.31 33.34 -6.11
N LEU A 7 0.16 32.19 -5.63
CA LEU A 7 -0.36 30.86 -5.94
C LEU A 7 -0.13 29.94 -4.74
N LEU A 8 -1.13 29.10 -4.43
CA LEU A 8 -1.06 28.01 -3.46
C LEU A 8 -1.02 26.67 -4.20
N VAL A 9 -0.03 25.85 -3.90
CA VAL A 9 0.11 24.49 -4.44
C VAL A 9 -0.13 23.48 -3.32
N GLY A 10 -1.25 22.76 -3.36
CA GLY A 10 -1.54 21.63 -2.49
C GLY A 10 -0.85 20.37 -3.01
N ALA A 11 0.31 20.05 -2.45
CA ALA A 11 1.04 18.80 -2.69
C ALA A 11 1.31 18.06 -1.37
N ASP A 12 0.36 18.16 -0.45
CA ASP A 12 0.43 17.74 0.96
C ASP A 12 -0.14 16.33 1.22
N GLY A 13 -0.38 15.57 0.14
CA GLY A 13 -0.70 14.14 0.20
C GLY A 13 -2.18 13.83 0.45
N ILE A 14 -2.50 12.53 0.60
CA ILE A 14 -3.89 12.03 0.60
C ILE A 14 -4.82 12.66 1.65
N ASN A 15 -4.28 13.20 2.75
CA ASN A 15 -5.07 13.90 3.78
C ASN A 15 -4.96 15.43 3.64
N SER A 16 -4.91 15.93 2.40
CA SER A 16 -4.61 17.33 2.08
C SER A 16 -5.55 18.32 2.77
N ALA A 17 -4.95 19.21 3.57
CA ALA A 17 -5.67 20.33 4.17
C ALA A 17 -6.00 21.38 3.11
N VAL A 18 -5.12 21.56 2.13
CA VAL A 18 -5.33 22.48 1.00
C VAL A 18 -6.56 22.05 0.20
N ARG A 19 -6.72 20.76 -0.06
CA ARG A 19 -7.91 20.22 -0.71
C ARG A 19 -9.18 20.48 0.09
N SER A 20 -9.17 20.20 1.39
CA SER A 20 -10.35 20.42 2.24
C SER A 20 -10.78 21.89 2.26
N ILE A 21 -9.82 22.83 2.37
CA ILE A 21 -10.10 24.26 2.43
C ILE A 21 -10.51 24.82 1.07
N CYS A 22 -9.82 24.43 0.00
CA CYS A 22 -10.04 25.03 -1.31
C CYS A 22 -11.15 24.35 -2.10
N PHE A 23 -11.37 23.04 -1.97
CA PHE A 23 -12.31 22.28 -2.80
C PHE A 23 -13.56 21.79 -2.06
N ASP A 24 -13.69 22.08 -0.76
CA ASP A 24 -14.85 21.73 0.08
C ASP A 24 -15.17 20.22 0.04
N GLN A 25 -14.12 19.37 0.09
CA GLN A 25 -14.26 17.92 -0.08
C GLN A 25 -14.12 17.13 1.22
N THR A 26 -14.76 15.96 1.22
CA THR A 26 -14.72 14.98 2.30
C THR A 26 -13.35 14.26 2.39
N PRO A 27 -12.98 13.79 3.59
CA PRO A 27 -11.73 13.06 3.80
C PRO A 27 -11.69 11.71 3.05
N PRO A 28 -10.49 11.11 2.87
CA PRO A 28 -10.35 9.81 2.21
C PRO A 28 -11.20 8.71 2.87
N ALA A 29 -11.96 7.99 2.07
CA ALA A 29 -12.83 6.92 2.53
C ALA A 29 -12.06 5.57 2.57
N PRO A 30 -12.19 4.79 3.66
CA PRO A 30 -11.58 3.47 3.75
C PRO A 30 -12.17 2.51 2.71
N GLN A 31 -11.35 1.61 2.16
CA GLN A 31 -11.75 0.66 1.11
C GLN A 31 -12.00 -0.77 1.63
N GLY A 32 -12.04 -0.97 2.95
CA GLY A 32 -12.20 -2.31 3.57
C GLY A 32 -11.02 -3.26 3.28
N ARG A 33 -9.87 -2.70 2.90
CA ARG A 33 -8.66 -3.45 2.52
C ARG A 33 -7.42 -2.75 3.04
N ALA A 34 -6.46 -3.54 3.49
CA ALA A 34 -5.12 -3.09 3.82
C ALA A 34 -4.11 -3.75 2.89
N ILE A 35 -3.04 -3.03 2.58
CA ILE A 35 -1.89 -3.58 1.88
C ILE A 35 -0.77 -3.78 2.89
N PHE A 36 -0.19 -4.96 2.87
CA PHE A 36 0.99 -5.33 3.62
C PHE A 36 2.13 -5.52 2.64
N ARG A 37 3.32 -5.14 3.04
CA ARG A 37 4.49 -5.11 2.16
C ARG A 37 5.77 -5.13 2.96
N ALA A 38 6.79 -5.75 2.38
CA ALA A 38 8.15 -5.68 2.88
C ALA A 38 9.15 -5.94 1.76
N VAL A 39 10.43 -5.86 2.13
CA VAL A 39 11.53 -6.28 1.28
C VAL A 39 12.19 -7.49 1.92
N VAL A 40 12.52 -8.47 1.10
CA VAL A 40 13.22 -9.70 1.50
C VAL A 40 14.42 -9.93 0.60
N GLU A 41 15.44 -10.59 1.14
CA GLU A 41 16.55 -11.11 0.34
C GLU A 41 16.03 -12.14 -0.67
N ARG A 42 16.54 -12.04 -1.89
CA ARG A 42 16.24 -12.95 -3.00
C ARG A 42 16.52 -14.41 -2.62
N THR A 43 17.62 -14.64 -1.91
CA THR A 43 18.05 -15.96 -1.45
C THR A 43 17.03 -16.65 -0.54
N ALA A 44 16.24 -15.88 0.22
CA ALA A 44 15.20 -16.44 1.06
C ALA A 44 13.99 -16.99 0.26
N LEU A 45 13.94 -16.72 -1.05
CA LEU A 45 12.93 -17.24 -1.98
C LEU A 45 13.48 -18.36 -2.88
N GLU A 46 14.79 -18.69 -2.80
CA GLU A 46 15.47 -19.59 -3.74
C GLU A 46 15.19 -21.08 -3.48
N GLU A 47 14.71 -21.46 -2.29
CA GLU A 47 14.39 -22.86 -1.99
C GLU A 47 13.02 -23.29 -2.61
N GLY A 48 13.10 -24.05 -3.70
CA GLY A 48 12.04 -24.97 -4.12
C GLY A 48 10.96 -24.48 -5.10
N SER A 49 11.23 -23.50 -5.98
CA SER A 49 10.28 -23.18 -7.06
C SER A 49 10.94 -22.65 -8.34
N GLY A 50 10.35 -23.00 -9.49
CA GLY A 50 10.90 -22.88 -10.83
C GLY A 50 10.98 -21.46 -11.38
N GLY A 51 11.91 -20.67 -10.84
CA GLY A 51 12.29 -19.37 -11.36
C GLY A 51 11.84 -18.24 -10.46
N HIS A 52 12.83 -17.46 -10.04
CA HIS A 52 12.63 -16.24 -9.27
C HIS A 52 11.87 -15.19 -10.11
N PRO A 53 11.02 -14.31 -9.53
CA PRO A 53 10.53 -13.14 -10.24
C PRO A 53 11.72 -12.27 -10.66
N SER A 54 12.19 -12.43 -11.90
CA SER A 54 13.19 -11.56 -12.53
C SER A 54 12.55 -10.29 -13.09
N ARG A 55 11.22 -10.21 -12.99
CA ARG A 55 10.37 -9.14 -13.47
C ARG A 55 9.28 -8.85 -12.45
N THR A 56 8.75 -7.64 -12.49
CA THR A 56 7.56 -7.27 -11.74
C THR A 56 6.42 -8.22 -12.11
N THR A 57 5.82 -8.83 -11.09
CA THR A 57 4.69 -9.75 -11.23
C THR A 57 3.57 -9.28 -10.33
N ILE A 58 2.39 -9.05 -10.89
CA ILE A 58 1.18 -8.74 -10.14
C ILE A 58 0.19 -9.86 -10.43
N LEU A 59 -0.25 -10.55 -9.37
CA LEU A 59 -1.16 -11.67 -9.44
C LEU A 59 -2.45 -11.25 -8.71
N ALA A 60 -3.52 -11.05 -9.50
CA ALA A 60 -4.87 -10.78 -9.02
C ALA A 60 -5.80 -11.90 -9.51
N ARG A 61 -5.50 -13.13 -9.08
CA ARG A 61 -6.27 -14.34 -9.43
C ARG A 61 -7.56 -14.48 -8.62
N ASN A 62 -7.74 -13.64 -7.61
CA ASN A 62 -8.90 -13.57 -6.75
C ASN A 62 -9.26 -12.07 -6.59
N PRO A 63 -10.50 -11.62 -6.87
CA PRO A 63 -10.87 -10.20 -6.79
C PRO A 63 -10.71 -9.62 -5.38
N GLN A 64 -10.70 -10.47 -4.35
CA GLN A 64 -10.48 -10.12 -2.95
C GLN A 64 -9.00 -10.07 -2.53
N ARG A 65 -8.08 -10.67 -3.30
CA ARG A 65 -6.68 -10.87 -2.87
C ARG A 65 -5.69 -10.61 -4.01
N LEU A 66 -4.81 -9.63 -3.80
CA LEU A 66 -3.69 -9.32 -4.68
C LEU A 66 -2.38 -9.76 -4.03
N ALA A 67 -1.49 -10.35 -4.82
CA ALA A 67 -0.09 -10.56 -4.49
C ALA A 67 0.78 -9.86 -5.55
N ALA A 68 1.83 -9.18 -5.14
CA ALA A 68 2.78 -8.54 -6.05
C ALA A 68 4.22 -8.80 -5.63
N PHE A 69 5.10 -8.92 -6.61
CA PHE A 69 6.55 -9.03 -6.44
C PHE A 69 7.24 -8.07 -7.39
N MET A 70 8.19 -7.30 -6.87
CA MET A 70 8.99 -6.36 -7.63
C MET A 70 10.47 -6.54 -7.27
N PRO A 71 11.32 -6.93 -8.23
CA PRO A 71 12.76 -6.98 -8.01
C PRO A 71 13.31 -5.58 -7.65
N LEU A 72 14.10 -5.50 -6.59
CA LEU A 72 14.80 -4.28 -6.16
C LEU A 72 16.31 -4.45 -6.34
N GLY A 73 16.72 -4.59 -7.61
CA GLY A 73 18.09 -4.94 -7.99
C GLY A 73 18.34 -6.44 -7.98
N PRO A 74 19.61 -6.87 -7.94
CA PRO A 74 19.99 -8.28 -8.05
C PRO A 74 19.57 -9.09 -6.83
N ASP A 75 19.66 -8.53 -5.61
CA ASP A 75 19.63 -9.35 -4.39
C ASP A 75 18.34 -9.22 -3.58
N ARG A 76 17.43 -8.31 -3.95
CA ARG A 76 16.24 -8.01 -3.13
C ARG A 76 14.95 -8.07 -3.92
N VAL A 77 13.88 -8.37 -3.19
CA VAL A 77 12.52 -8.42 -3.71
C VAL A 77 11.59 -7.67 -2.78
N TYR A 78 10.88 -6.70 -3.31
CA TYR A 78 9.69 -6.16 -2.68
C TYR A 78 8.53 -7.12 -2.93
N TRP A 79 7.78 -7.44 -1.88
CA TRP A 79 6.50 -8.15 -2.00
C TRP A 79 5.38 -7.30 -1.41
N ALA A 80 4.17 -7.52 -1.92
CA ALA A 80 2.96 -6.99 -1.32
C ALA A 80 1.81 -8.00 -1.36
N GLY A 81 0.98 -7.98 -0.32
CA GLY A 81 -0.24 -8.76 -0.18
C GLY A 81 -1.37 -7.88 0.36
N THR A 82 -2.62 -8.15 -0.03
CA THR A 82 -3.78 -7.40 0.48
C THR A 82 -4.65 -8.24 1.40
N VAL A 83 -4.97 -7.70 2.57
CA VAL A 83 -5.90 -8.29 3.55
C VAL A 83 -7.20 -7.50 3.54
N HIS A 84 -8.33 -8.17 3.79
CA HIS A 84 -9.64 -7.54 3.94
C HIS A 84 -9.89 -7.30 5.42
N TYR A 85 -10.51 -6.17 5.75
CA TYR A 85 -10.95 -5.91 7.11
C TYR A 85 -12.38 -5.37 7.09
N SER A 86 -13.16 -5.76 8.10
CA SER A 86 -14.50 -5.25 8.35
C SER A 86 -14.53 -4.15 9.41
N ASP A 87 -13.45 -3.96 10.18
CA ASP A 87 -13.40 -3.07 11.35
C ASP A 87 -12.14 -2.17 11.37
N GLU A 88 -12.23 -1.03 12.04
CA GLU A 88 -11.13 -0.14 12.37
C GLU A 88 -10.16 -0.72 13.43
N GLU A 89 -10.61 -1.64 14.27
CA GLU A 89 -9.72 -2.34 15.22
C GLU A 89 -8.97 -3.53 14.58
N ALA A 90 -9.34 -3.91 13.35
CA ALA A 90 -8.83 -5.10 12.69
C ALA A 90 -7.44 -4.95 12.02
N LEU A 91 -6.72 -3.84 12.27
CA LEU A 91 -5.30 -3.77 11.87
C LEU A 91 -4.41 -4.28 13.00
N PRO A 92 -3.29 -4.95 12.67
CA PRO A 92 -2.37 -5.44 13.67
C PRO A 92 -1.74 -4.28 14.44
N GLN A 93 -1.39 -4.52 15.70
CA GLN A 93 -0.73 -3.57 16.60
C GLN A 93 0.80 -3.78 16.66
N SER A 94 1.28 -4.90 16.09
CA SER A 94 2.70 -5.24 16.03
C SER A 94 3.06 -5.92 14.71
N GLY A 95 4.36 -5.96 14.39
CA GLY A 95 4.85 -6.72 13.25
C GLY A 95 4.51 -8.21 13.36
N ALA A 96 4.52 -8.78 14.56
CA ALA A 96 4.22 -10.19 14.79
C ALA A 96 2.77 -10.52 14.44
N GLU A 97 1.83 -9.70 14.91
CA GLU A 97 0.41 -9.81 14.54
C GLU A 97 0.21 -9.59 13.04
N ALA A 98 0.94 -8.66 12.42
CA ALA A 98 0.90 -8.44 10.98
C ALA A 98 1.33 -9.68 10.19
N LYS A 99 2.41 -10.33 10.64
CA LYS A 99 2.89 -11.58 10.04
C LYS A 99 1.89 -12.71 10.22
N GLU A 100 1.34 -12.89 11.43
CA GLU A 100 0.34 -13.92 11.71
C GLU A 100 -0.93 -13.73 10.88
N MET A 101 -1.43 -12.49 10.78
CA MET A 101 -2.57 -12.13 9.95
C MET A 101 -2.33 -12.49 8.47
N LEU A 102 -1.15 -12.22 7.93
CA LEU A 102 -0.84 -12.59 6.55
C LEU A 102 -0.72 -14.10 6.33
N LEU A 103 -0.22 -14.84 7.33
CA LEU A 103 -0.07 -16.30 7.24
C LEU A 103 -1.40 -17.03 7.40
N SER A 104 -2.38 -16.44 8.09
CA SER A 104 -3.74 -16.99 8.23
C SER A 104 -4.61 -16.76 6.99
N GLU A 105 -4.24 -15.82 6.13
CA GLU A 105 -4.91 -15.59 4.85
C GLU A 105 -4.69 -16.73 3.84
N ASP A 106 -5.76 -17.07 3.11
CA ASP A 106 -5.67 -18.01 2.00
C ASP A 106 -4.98 -17.38 0.78
N TYR A 107 -3.66 -17.54 0.75
CA TYR A 107 -2.82 -17.27 -0.41
C TYR A 107 -2.37 -18.58 -1.09
N SER A 108 -3.19 -19.65 -1.06
CA SER A 108 -2.86 -20.93 -1.73
C SER A 108 -2.57 -20.78 -3.22
N MET A 109 -3.21 -19.81 -3.88
CA MET A 109 -2.97 -19.43 -5.28
C MET A 109 -1.67 -18.62 -5.49
N TYR A 110 -0.96 -18.28 -4.40
CA TYR A 110 0.23 -17.44 -4.37
C TYR A 110 1.29 -17.99 -3.37
N PRO A 111 1.79 -19.23 -3.56
CA PRO A 111 2.69 -19.88 -2.61
C PRO A 111 3.99 -19.10 -2.35
N GLU A 112 4.47 -18.33 -3.33
CA GLU A 112 5.64 -17.46 -3.17
C GLU A 112 5.42 -16.33 -2.16
N LEU A 113 4.17 -15.86 -2.00
CA LEU A 113 3.87 -14.81 -1.04
C LEU A 113 3.95 -15.38 0.38
N GLN A 114 3.43 -16.59 0.57
CA GLN A 114 3.55 -17.31 1.83
C GLN A 114 5.01 -17.55 2.22
N LYS A 115 5.86 -17.94 1.26
CA LYS A 115 7.32 -18.06 1.48
C LYS A 115 7.95 -16.72 1.87
N ALA A 116 7.64 -15.66 1.12
CA ALA A 116 8.18 -14.32 1.39
C ALA A 116 7.78 -13.79 2.77
N VAL A 117 6.51 -13.95 3.17
CA VAL A 117 6.03 -13.57 4.49
C VAL A 117 6.76 -14.37 5.58
N LYS A 118 6.92 -15.69 5.42
CA LYS A 118 7.67 -16.53 6.38
C LYS A 118 9.12 -16.09 6.53
N ALA A 119 9.80 -15.75 5.44
CA ALA A 119 11.18 -15.28 5.41
C ALA A 119 11.36 -13.86 5.96
N THR A 120 10.31 -13.03 5.96
CA THR A 120 10.39 -11.63 6.38
C THR A 120 10.41 -11.51 7.90
N ASN A 121 11.36 -10.75 8.47
CA ASN A 121 11.31 -10.34 9.88
C ASN A 121 10.03 -9.52 10.12
N SER A 122 9.25 -9.88 11.14
CA SER A 122 7.96 -9.27 11.45
C SER A 122 8.03 -7.74 11.56
N GLU A 123 9.11 -7.22 12.14
CA GLU A 123 9.32 -5.77 12.33
C GLU A 123 9.55 -5.01 11.02
N ASN A 124 9.85 -5.72 9.93
CA ASN A 124 10.03 -5.13 8.59
C ASN A 124 8.73 -5.15 7.75
N ILE A 125 7.62 -5.67 8.30
CA ILE A 125 6.34 -5.70 7.60
C ILE A 125 5.64 -4.37 7.79
N PHE A 126 5.53 -3.60 6.71
CA PHE A 126 4.78 -2.35 6.68
C PHE A 126 3.37 -2.62 6.18
N TYR A 127 2.40 -1.93 6.76
CA TYR A 127 1.02 -2.02 6.32
C TYR A 127 0.29 -0.70 6.46
N ASN A 128 -0.67 -0.49 5.57
CA ASN A 128 -1.57 0.65 5.64
C ASN A 128 -2.93 0.30 5.05
N ARG A 129 -3.97 0.95 5.58
CA ARG A 129 -5.30 0.91 4.98
C ARG A 129 -5.24 1.52 3.59
N LEU A 130 -5.93 0.89 2.65
CA LEU A 130 -6.22 1.52 1.37
C LEU A 130 -7.39 2.48 1.60
N LYS A 131 -7.14 3.73 1.24
CA LYS A 131 -8.15 4.79 1.23
C LYS A 131 -8.30 5.29 -0.19
N ALA A 132 -9.49 5.76 -0.53
CA ALA A 132 -9.74 6.41 -1.80
C ALA A 132 -10.29 7.81 -1.57
N LEU A 133 -9.94 8.69 -2.50
CA LEU A 133 -10.52 10.02 -2.60
C LEU A 133 -11.55 10.01 -3.72
N HIS A 134 -12.61 10.81 -3.56
CA HIS A 134 -13.49 11.10 -4.68
C HIS A 134 -12.70 11.82 -5.77
N PHE A 135 -12.95 11.46 -7.03
CA PHE A 135 -12.30 12.10 -8.16
C PHE A 135 -12.76 13.55 -8.28
N LEU A 136 -11.83 14.44 -8.62
CA LEU A 136 -12.11 15.84 -8.91
C LEU A 136 -12.09 16.07 -10.42
N ASP A 137 -13.15 16.68 -10.94
CA ASP A 137 -13.22 17.06 -12.37
C ASP A 137 -12.18 18.13 -12.74
N ARG A 138 -11.67 18.87 -11.74
CA ARG A 138 -10.68 19.93 -11.90
C ARG A 138 -9.80 20.04 -10.66
N TRP A 139 -8.51 20.27 -10.86
CA TRP A 139 -7.53 20.39 -9.78
C TRP A 139 -7.08 21.83 -9.54
N VAL A 140 -7.70 22.80 -10.22
CA VAL A 140 -7.43 24.24 -10.07
C VAL A 140 -8.73 24.94 -9.65
N LYS A 141 -8.64 25.79 -8.61
CA LYS A 141 -9.71 26.70 -8.18
C LYS A 141 -9.11 28.05 -7.84
N GLY A 142 -9.26 29.03 -8.73
CA GLY A 142 -8.65 30.36 -8.57
C GLY A 142 -7.13 30.28 -8.54
N LYS A 143 -6.52 30.78 -7.45
CA LYS A 143 -5.07 30.74 -7.20
C LYS A 143 -4.64 29.50 -6.38
N CYS A 144 -5.45 28.45 -6.34
CA CYS A 144 -5.09 27.18 -5.72
C CYS A 144 -5.06 26.05 -6.75
N VAL A 145 -4.01 25.24 -6.72
CA VAL A 145 -3.85 24.03 -7.53
C VAL A 145 -3.48 22.84 -6.65
N LEU A 146 -4.06 21.67 -6.91
CA LEU A 146 -3.70 20.39 -6.28
C LEU A 146 -2.78 19.59 -7.18
N MET A 147 -1.82 18.88 -6.58
CA MET A 147 -0.90 17.97 -7.25
C MET A 147 -0.60 16.74 -6.40
N GLY A 148 -0.27 15.63 -7.07
CA GLY A 148 0.04 14.37 -6.39
C GLY A 148 -1.21 13.77 -5.73
N ASP A 149 -1.04 13.26 -4.51
CA ASP A 149 -2.11 12.56 -3.77
C ASP A 149 -3.15 13.50 -3.14
N ALA A 150 -2.96 14.83 -3.19
CA ALA A 150 -3.85 15.82 -2.60
C ALA A 150 -5.26 15.79 -3.20
#